data_AF-A0A933XRZ3-F1
#
_entry.id   AF-A0A933XRZ3-F1
#
_cell.length_a   1.000
_cell.length_b   1.000
_cell.length_c   1.000
_cell.angle_alpha   90.00
_cell.angle_beta   90.00
_cell.angle_gamma   90.00
#
_symmetry.space_group_name_H-M   'P 1'
#
loop_
_entity.id
_entity.type
_entity.pdbx_description
1 polymer ?
#
loop_
_entity_poly.entity_id
_entity_poly.type
_entity_poly.pdbx_seq_one_letter_code
_entity_poly.pdbx_strand_id
1 'polypeptide(L)'
;KGDIPSDPTDPFWSQYGPTKGTDVTIDMDPQMITNPMWPNPSTKWVNVKAVNNGKEIAVRLEWIDPSRNDIMVQSQQYRDQAAIMFPVKQDGDEPPFTMGGEGERVNIWQWKAEWDKENAGQGGNRTMQDMEDQYKYMAMGSGSYYMYEPDGKLAKGDFKINEPGTKEELRSSAGASDIHARSTFVDYGMGKSEGVYNPGRATGNILSDAGMRKSAVEDLNAEGFSTLTTQAHQDVDGKGNWANNRWTVVYKRSLTTGDENDTQFKGKKTPMGIAIWNGNNKERNGQKAVTQWQTLEY
;
A
#
# COMPACT_ATOMS: atom_id res chain seq x y z
N LYS A 1 -6.50 25.02 -10.26
CA LYS A 1 -5.93 25.79 -9.11
C LYS A 1 -6.76 25.46 -7.89
N GLY A 2 -6.14 25.02 -6.81
CA GLY A 2 -6.80 24.45 -5.63
C GLY A 2 -6.13 23.13 -5.22
N ASP A 3 -6.46 22.64 -4.03
CA ASP A 3 -5.95 21.37 -3.52
C ASP A 3 -6.54 20.20 -4.29
N ILE A 4 -5.75 19.16 -4.50
CA ILE A 4 -6.20 17.94 -5.16
C ILE A 4 -6.56 16.91 -4.07
N PRO A 5 -7.82 16.47 -3.97
CA PRO A 5 -8.23 15.50 -2.96
C PRO A 5 -7.62 14.13 -3.27
N SER A 6 -7.02 13.50 -2.25
CA SER A 6 -6.53 12.12 -2.34
C SER A 6 -7.66 11.10 -2.22
N ASP A 7 -8.85 11.48 -1.77
CA ASP A 7 -9.98 10.56 -1.66
C ASP A 7 -10.56 10.23 -3.05
N PRO A 8 -10.54 8.95 -3.48
CA PRO A 8 -11.09 8.53 -4.77
C PRO A 8 -12.60 8.74 -4.92
N THR A 9 -13.33 8.93 -3.81
CA THR A 9 -14.78 9.15 -3.78
C THR A 9 -15.17 10.63 -3.80
N ASP A 10 -14.20 11.53 -3.72
CA ASP A 10 -14.46 12.96 -3.73
C ASP A 10 -15.18 13.40 -5.03
N PRO A 11 -16.21 14.25 -4.96
CA PRO A 11 -16.90 14.78 -6.14
C PRO A 11 -15.98 15.38 -7.20
N PHE A 12 -14.78 15.85 -6.82
CA PHE A 12 -13.73 16.31 -7.72
C PHE A 12 -13.43 15.31 -8.86
N TRP A 13 -13.42 14.02 -8.54
CA TRP A 13 -13.13 12.92 -9.48
C TRP A 13 -14.34 12.45 -10.29
N SER A 14 -15.54 12.90 -9.92
CA SER A 14 -16.80 12.46 -10.48
C SER A 14 -17.15 13.14 -11.82
N GLN A 15 -18.24 12.68 -12.45
CA GLN A 15 -18.84 13.32 -13.63
C GLN A 15 -19.48 14.69 -13.36
N TYR A 16 -19.48 15.14 -12.10
CA TYR A 16 -19.96 16.46 -11.68
C TYR A 16 -18.82 17.38 -11.24
N GLY A 17 -17.59 16.86 -11.14
CA GLY A 17 -16.41 17.58 -10.68
C GLY A 17 -15.62 18.27 -11.79
N PRO A 18 -14.50 18.92 -11.43
CA PRO A 18 -13.61 19.58 -12.39
C PRO A 18 -12.94 18.62 -13.39
N THR A 19 -12.88 17.32 -13.07
CA THR A 19 -12.27 16.28 -13.92
C THR A 19 -13.29 15.56 -14.83
N LYS A 20 -14.45 16.17 -15.06
CA LYS A 20 -15.49 15.60 -15.90
C LYS A 20 -14.99 15.39 -17.34
N GLY A 21 -15.17 14.19 -17.88
CA GLY A 21 -14.86 13.85 -19.27
C GLY A 21 -13.37 13.85 -19.63
N THR A 22 -12.48 13.82 -18.62
CA THR A 22 -11.02 13.73 -18.82
C THR A 22 -10.49 12.32 -18.62
N ASP A 23 -11.37 11.33 -18.47
CA ASP A 23 -10.98 9.93 -18.39
C ASP A 23 -10.50 9.40 -19.73
N VAL A 24 -9.39 8.68 -19.69
CA VAL A 24 -8.84 7.95 -20.84
C VAL A 24 -8.83 6.48 -20.48
N THR A 25 -9.43 5.66 -21.34
CA THR A 25 -9.36 4.20 -21.22
C THR A 25 -8.08 3.70 -21.90
N ILE A 26 -7.30 2.91 -21.17
CA ILE A 26 -6.06 2.30 -21.65
C ILE A 26 -6.22 0.79 -21.56
N ASP A 27 -5.96 0.10 -22.67
CA ASP A 27 -5.95 -1.36 -22.72
C ASP A 27 -4.72 -1.92 -22.01
N MET A 28 -4.91 -3.05 -21.33
CA MET A 28 -3.87 -3.71 -20.56
C MET A 28 -3.45 -5.01 -21.25
N ASP A 29 -2.14 -5.18 -21.41
CA ASP A 29 -1.51 -6.35 -21.99
C ASP A 29 -1.07 -7.36 -20.91
N PRO A 30 -0.98 -8.66 -21.24
CA PRO A 30 -0.34 -9.65 -20.37
C PRO A 30 1.17 -9.40 -20.25
N GLN A 31 1.72 -9.62 -19.06
CA GLN A 31 3.18 -9.74 -18.94
C GLN A 31 3.67 -11.10 -19.49
N MET A 32 4.32 -11.04 -20.65
CA MET A 32 4.84 -12.21 -21.39
C MET A 32 6.37 -12.24 -21.53
N ILE A 33 7.09 -11.26 -20.98
CA ILE A 33 8.52 -11.08 -21.23
C ILE A 33 9.38 -11.97 -20.33
N THR A 34 9.03 -12.10 -19.05
CA THR A 34 9.81 -12.87 -18.05
C THR A 34 9.03 -14.03 -17.50
N ASN A 35 9.71 -15.16 -17.29
CA ASN A 35 9.11 -16.32 -16.64
C ASN A 35 8.88 -16.08 -15.14
N PRO A 36 7.74 -16.49 -14.54
CA PRO A 36 6.60 -17.17 -15.15
C PRO A 36 5.74 -16.23 -16.02
N MET A 37 5.57 -16.59 -17.30
CA MET A 37 4.68 -15.88 -18.23
C MET A 37 3.23 -15.97 -17.73
N TRP A 38 2.46 -14.89 -17.88
CA TRP A 38 1.05 -14.84 -17.44
C TRP A 38 0.13 -14.37 -18.57
N PRO A 39 -0.34 -15.28 -19.44
CA PRO A 39 -1.06 -14.89 -20.65
C PRO A 39 -2.48 -14.40 -20.43
N ASN A 40 -3.06 -14.61 -19.23
CA ASN A 40 -4.45 -14.27 -18.96
C ASN A 40 -4.60 -13.40 -17.69
N PRO A 41 -4.17 -12.13 -17.74
CA PRO A 41 -4.49 -11.17 -16.69
C PRO A 41 -6.00 -10.95 -16.62
N SER A 42 -6.55 -10.79 -15.42
CA SER A 42 -7.99 -10.57 -15.21
C SER A 42 -8.43 -9.18 -15.71
N THR A 43 -7.60 -8.17 -15.45
CA THR A 43 -7.85 -6.79 -15.86
C THR A 43 -7.44 -6.57 -17.31
N LYS A 44 -8.39 -6.15 -18.15
CA LYS A 44 -8.17 -5.93 -19.59
C LYS A 44 -8.04 -4.47 -20.00
N TRP A 45 -8.54 -3.55 -19.18
CA TRP A 45 -8.45 -2.11 -19.40
C TRP A 45 -8.54 -1.38 -18.07
N VAL A 46 -8.05 -0.14 -18.05
CA VAL A 46 -8.09 0.76 -16.90
C VAL A 46 -8.51 2.15 -17.37
N ASN A 47 -9.37 2.80 -16.60
CA ASN A 47 -9.69 4.22 -16.78
C ASN A 47 -8.73 5.07 -15.97
N VAL A 48 -8.13 6.06 -16.62
CA VAL A 48 -7.12 6.93 -16.04
C VAL A 48 -7.57 8.37 -16.10
N LYS A 49 -7.41 9.10 -14.99
CA LYS A 49 -7.46 10.57 -14.97
C LYS A 49 -6.17 11.09 -14.36
N ALA A 50 -5.67 12.21 -14.87
CA ALA A 50 -4.55 12.90 -14.28
C ALA A 50 -4.85 14.39 -14.12
N VAL A 51 -4.37 14.98 -13.03
CA VAL A 51 -4.57 16.40 -12.74
C VAL A 51 -3.33 16.95 -12.08
N ASN A 52 -3.00 18.21 -12.37
CA ASN A 52 -2.03 18.97 -11.61
C ASN A 52 -2.58 20.35 -11.25
N ASN A 53 -2.01 20.95 -10.20
CA ASN A 53 -2.35 22.30 -9.77
C ASN A 53 -1.16 23.28 -9.86
N GLY A 54 -0.08 22.87 -10.53
CA GLY A 54 1.20 23.60 -10.59
C GLY A 54 2.11 23.42 -9.36
N LYS A 55 1.69 22.63 -8.35
CA LYS A 55 2.52 22.25 -7.19
C LYS A 55 2.56 20.73 -7.01
N GLU A 56 1.43 20.08 -7.21
CA GLU A 56 1.21 18.65 -7.05
C GLU A 56 0.62 18.07 -8.34
N ILE A 57 0.83 16.78 -8.52
CA ILE A 57 0.20 15.94 -9.53
C ILE A 57 -0.54 14.81 -8.82
N ALA A 58 -1.69 14.43 -9.38
CA ALA A 58 -2.43 13.25 -8.97
C ALA A 58 -2.88 12.43 -10.18
N VAL A 59 -2.82 11.12 -10.04
CA VAL A 59 -3.27 10.16 -11.04
C VAL A 59 -4.32 9.26 -10.38
N ARG A 60 -5.50 9.16 -11.00
CA ARG A 60 -6.57 8.28 -10.58
C ARG A 60 -6.67 7.11 -11.56
N LEU A 61 -6.60 5.89 -11.04
CA LEU A 61 -6.88 4.67 -11.77
C LEU A 61 -8.22 4.10 -11.34
N GLU A 62 -8.97 3.55 -12.28
CA GLU A 62 -10.20 2.80 -12.01
C GLU A 62 -10.30 1.57 -12.92
N TRP A 63 -10.51 0.40 -12.34
CA TRP A 63 -10.67 -0.86 -13.07
C TRP A 63 -11.77 -1.73 -12.46
N ILE A 64 -12.29 -2.65 -13.26
CA ILE A 64 -13.29 -3.63 -12.80
C ILE A 64 -12.59 -4.73 -12.03
N ASP A 65 -13.09 -5.00 -10.82
CA ASP A 65 -12.69 -6.11 -9.98
C ASP A 65 -13.90 -6.58 -9.16
N PRO A 66 -14.55 -7.70 -9.55
CA PRO A 66 -15.70 -8.23 -8.80
C PRO A 66 -15.33 -8.72 -7.39
N SER A 67 -14.05 -8.96 -7.14
CA SER A 67 -13.52 -9.36 -5.85
C SER A 67 -12.88 -8.19 -5.14
N ARG A 68 -12.94 -8.22 -3.81
CA ARG A 68 -12.19 -7.33 -2.95
C ARG A 68 -11.13 -8.17 -2.22
N ASN A 69 -9.88 -8.06 -2.62
CA ASN A 69 -8.77 -8.81 -2.03
C ASN A 69 -7.80 -7.86 -1.31
N ASP A 70 -8.18 -7.42 -0.12
CA ASP A 70 -7.46 -6.43 0.69
C ASP A 70 -7.02 -6.96 2.07
N ILE A 71 -6.99 -8.28 2.28
CA ILE A 71 -6.58 -8.92 3.54
C ILE A 71 -5.56 -10.03 3.24
N MET A 72 -4.36 -9.98 3.83
CA MET A 72 -3.27 -10.97 3.66
C MET A 72 -2.90 -11.68 4.98
N VAL A 73 -3.80 -12.51 5.48
CA VAL A 73 -3.60 -13.22 6.75
C VAL A 73 -3.21 -14.69 6.53
N GLN A 74 -3.69 -15.31 5.45
CA GLN A 74 -3.47 -16.73 5.16
C GLN A 74 -2.40 -16.91 4.08
N SER A 75 -1.63 -18.00 4.16
CA SER A 75 -0.49 -18.28 3.26
C SER A 75 -0.85 -18.39 1.76
N GLN A 76 -2.13 -18.60 1.41
CA GLN A 76 -2.59 -18.73 0.00
C GLN A 76 -3.47 -17.57 -0.47
N GLN A 77 -3.37 -16.41 0.19
CA GLN A 77 -4.05 -15.21 -0.25
C GLN A 77 -3.16 -14.38 -1.18
N TYR A 78 -3.81 -13.68 -2.11
CA TYR A 78 -3.21 -12.73 -3.04
C TYR A 78 -4.02 -11.44 -2.97
N ARG A 79 -3.35 -10.30 -3.04
CA ARG A 79 -3.96 -8.98 -2.85
C ARG A 79 -4.10 -8.23 -4.15
N ASP A 80 -5.11 -7.37 -4.20
CA ASP A 80 -5.25 -6.40 -5.25
C ASP A 80 -4.18 -5.31 -5.10
N GLN A 81 -3.54 -4.97 -6.22
CA GLN A 81 -2.49 -3.96 -6.28
C GLN A 81 -2.58 -3.22 -7.59
N ALA A 82 -2.10 -1.98 -7.58
CA ALA A 82 -1.89 -1.20 -8.78
C ALA A 82 -0.57 -0.46 -8.64
N ALA A 83 0.08 -0.18 -9.76
CA ALA A 83 1.26 0.66 -9.78
C ALA A 83 1.29 1.53 -11.03
N ILE A 84 1.87 2.72 -10.87
CA ILE A 84 2.29 3.55 -11.98
C ILE A 84 3.80 3.71 -11.93
N MET A 85 4.43 3.76 -13.10
CA MET A 85 5.88 3.90 -13.21
C MET A 85 6.25 5.05 -14.14
N PHE A 86 7.37 5.70 -13.85
CA PHE A 86 7.91 6.82 -14.59
C PHE A 86 9.43 6.68 -14.71
N PRO A 87 10.05 7.14 -15.80
CA PRO A 87 11.50 7.21 -15.86
C PRO A 87 12.02 8.34 -14.96
N VAL A 88 13.08 8.07 -14.18
CA VAL A 88 13.71 9.08 -13.30
C VAL A 88 14.40 10.14 -14.14
N LYS A 89 15.21 9.70 -15.11
CA LYS A 89 15.75 10.55 -16.16
C LYS A 89 14.68 10.76 -17.23
N GLN A 90 14.26 12.01 -17.37
CA GLN A 90 13.20 12.42 -18.30
C GLN A 90 13.78 12.90 -19.64
N ASP A 91 15.10 13.04 -19.72
CA ASP A 91 15.86 13.42 -20.89
C ASP A 91 16.49 12.20 -21.58
N GLY A 92 16.42 12.18 -22.91
CA GLY A 92 16.98 11.08 -23.71
C GLY A 92 15.94 10.05 -24.13
N ASP A 93 16.42 8.83 -24.40
CA ASP A 93 15.59 7.72 -24.85
C ASP A 93 14.76 7.14 -23.68
N GLU A 94 13.56 6.65 -24.02
CA GLU A 94 12.70 6.00 -23.04
C GLU A 94 13.34 4.69 -22.58
N PRO A 95 13.49 4.48 -21.26
CA PRO A 95 14.09 3.25 -20.77
C PRO A 95 13.16 2.06 -21.08
N PRO A 96 13.67 0.82 -21.06
CA PRO A 96 12.83 -0.35 -21.27
C PRO A 96 11.62 -0.36 -20.32
N PHE A 97 10.42 -0.60 -20.86
CA PHE A 97 9.20 -0.73 -20.05
C PHE A 97 9.22 -1.94 -19.10
N THR A 98 10.27 -2.76 -19.18
CA THR A 98 10.62 -3.85 -18.25
C THR A 98 11.21 -3.34 -16.93
N MET A 99 10.65 -2.26 -16.39
CA MET A 99 11.10 -1.58 -15.17
C MET A 99 12.51 -0.96 -15.30
N GLY A 100 12.89 -0.52 -16.49
CA GLY A 100 14.18 0.10 -16.77
C GLY A 100 15.29 -0.89 -17.12
N GLY A 101 16.52 -0.40 -17.02
CA GLY A 101 17.76 -1.11 -17.31
C GLY A 101 18.93 -0.51 -16.51
N GLU A 102 20.14 -1.02 -16.72
CA GLU A 102 21.34 -0.53 -16.05
C GLU A 102 21.57 0.96 -16.34
N GLY A 103 21.56 1.82 -15.30
CA GLY A 103 21.67 3.27 -15.45
C GLY A 103 20.40 4.00 -15.94
N GLU A 104 19.34 3.23 -16.21
CA GLU A 104 18.04 3.63 -16.74
C GLU A 104 16.94 3.41 -15.68
N ARG A 105 17.10 4.11 -14.55
CA ARG A 105 16.23 3.96 -13.37
C ARG A 105 14.81 4.46 -13.63
N VAL A 106 13.84 3.73 -13.10
CA VAL A 106 12.43 4.14 -13.01
C VAL A 106 12.04 4.40 -11.56
N ASN A 107 11.13 5.34 -11.34
CA ASN A 107 10.38 5.52 -10.10
C ASN A 107 9.00 4.84 -10.27
N ILE A 108 8.59 4.07 -9.28
CA ILE A 108 7.34 3.30 -9.26
C ILE A 108 6.55 3.64 -8.00
N TRP A 109 5.29 4.02 -8.19
CA TRP A 109 4.34 4.22 -7.09
C TRP A 109 3.41 3.01 -7.06
N GLN A 110 3.53 2.17 -6.03
CA GLN A 110 2.75 0.94 -5.92
C GLN A 110 1.75 1.00 -4.77
N TRP A 111 0.47 1.09 -5.10
CA TRP A 111 -0.63 0.93 -4.15
C TRP A 111 -0.90 -0.54 -3.83
N LYS A 112 -1.19 -0.82 -2.55
CA LYS A 112 -1.57 -2.15 -2.07
C LYS A 112 -2.88 -2.06 -1.29
N ALA A 113 -3.87 -2.87 -1.67
CA ALA A 113 -5.19 -2.85 -1.03
C ALA A 113 -5.13 -3.15 0.47
N GLU A 114 -4.26 -4.07 0.88
CA GLU A 114 -3.99 -4.40 2.28
C GLU A 114 -3.51 -3.19 3.10
N TRP A 115 -2.56 -2.41 2.58
CA TRP A 115 -2.04 -1.25 3.31
C TRP A 115 -3.08 -0.16 3.46
N ASP A 116 -3.97 -0.04 2.47
CA ASP A 116 -5.12 0.85 2.52
C ASP A 116 -6.12 0.41 3.61
N LYS A 117 -6.47 -0.88 3.62
CA LYS A 117 -7.35 -1.49 4.63
C LYS A 117 -6.82 -1.34 6.05
N GLU A 118 -5.50 -1.46 6.23
CA GLU A 118 -4.81 -1.27 7.50
C GLU A 118 -4.65 0.22 7.88
N ASN A 119 -5.18 1.16 7.08
CA ASN A 119 -5.05 2.61 7.26
C ASN A 119 -3.58 3.05 7.40
N ALA A 120 -2.72 2.63 6.46
CA ALA A 120 -1.32 3.06 6.43
C ALA A 120 -1.20 4.60 6.59
N GLY A 121 -0.23 5.03 7.39
CA GLY A 121 -0.05 6.43 7.81
C GLY A 121 -0.82 6.84 9.07
N GLN A 122 -1.83 6.07 9.50
CA GLN A 122 -2.68 6.40 10.65
C GLN A 122 -2.87 5.24 11.63
N GLY A 123 -2.97 4.00 11.13
CA GLY A 123 -3.29 2.81 11.93
C GLY A 123 -2.12 2.28 12.76
N GLY A 124 -0.88 2.47 12.29
CA GLY A 124 0.30 1.83 12.88
C GLY A 124 0.12 0.31 12.98
N ASN A 125 0.77 -0.34 13.94
CA ASN A 125 0.64 -1.80 14.12
C ASN A 125 -0.70 -2.21 14.79
N ARG A 126 -1.61 -1.28 15.11
CA ARG A 126 -2.92 -1.58 15.77
C ARG A 126 -3.92 -2.26 14.85
N THR A 127 -3.76 -2.07 13.55
CA THR A 127 -4.75 -2.42 12.53
C THR A 127 -4.54 -3.80 11.93
N MET A 128 -3.57 -4.59 12.42
CA MET A 128 -3.37 -6.01 12.07
C MET A 128 -4.45 -6.92 12.71
N GLN A 129 -5.71 -6.47 12.76
CA GLN A 129 -6.83 -7.14 13.44
C GLN A 129 -7.52 -8.20 12.58
N ASP A 130 -7.20 -8.25 11.28
CA ASP A 130 -7.86 -9.16 10.34
C ASP A 130 -7.62 -10.65 10.66
N MET A 131 -6.65 -10.98 11.51
CA MET A 131 -6.40 -12.36 11.96
C MET A 131 -7.58 -12.99 12.69
N GLU A 132 -8.23 -12.24 13.60
CA GLU A 132 -9.35 -12.76 14.39
C GLU A 132 -10.61 -12.91 13.53
N ASP A 133 -10.75 -12.06 12.51
CA ASP A 133 -11.83 -12.13 11.52
C ASP A 133 -11.66 -13.32 10.55
N GLN A 134 -10.43 -13.62 10.14
CA GLN A 134 -10.14 -14.70 9.18
C GLN A 134 -10.05 -16.08 9.84
N TYR A 135 -9.70 -16.14 11.13
CA TYR A 135 -9.56 -17.37 11.87
C TYR A 135 -10.46 -17.38 13.10
N LYS A 136 -11.67 -17.90 12.91
CA LYS A 136 -12.76 -17.97 13.90
C LYS A 136 -12.34 -18.46 15.31
N TYR A 137 -11.30 -19.29 15.39
CA TYR A 137 -10.82 -19.86 16.65
C TYR A 137 -9.40 -19.42 17.04
N MET A 138 -8.80 -18.49 16.29
CA MET A 138 -7.55 -17.86 16.69
C MET A 138 -7.84 -16.48 17.25
N ALA A 139 -7.35 -16.25 18.46
CA ALA A 139 -7.22 -14.91 19.02
C ALA A 139 -5.75 -14.51 18.89
N MET A 140 -5.49 -13.28 18.45
CA MET A 140 -4.15 -12.72 18.53
C MET A 140 -3.90 -12.32 19.99
N GLY A 141 -3.13 -13.14 20.70
CA GLY A 141 -2.64 -12.80 22.02
C GLY A 141 -1.63 -11.67 21.93
N SER A 142 -1.98 -10.50 22.47
CA SER A 142 -0.99 -9.48 22.85
C SER A 142 0.04 -10.15 23.77
N GLY A 143 1.32 -10.00 23.47
CA GLY A 143 2.46 -10.44 24.27
C GLY A 143 2.57 -9.80 25.66
N SER A 144 1.47 -9.58 26.38
CA SER A 144 1.53 -9.59 27.84
C SER A 144 1.93 -10.99 28.29
N TYR A 145 3.23 -11.23 28.28
CA TYR A 145 3.93 -12.13 29.16
C TYR A 145 3.70 -11.67 30.60
N TYR A 146 2.46 -11.75 31.04
CA TYR A 146 2.12 -12.12 32.39
C TYR A 146 1.30 -13.37 32.23
N MET A 147 2.01 -14.49 32.29
CA MET A 147 1.48 -15.81 32.58
C MET A 147 0.17 -15.71 33.34
N TYR A 148 -0.89 -16.21 32.70
CA TYR A 148 -2.10 -16.67 33.34
C TYR A 148 -1.69 -17.51 34.56
N GLU A 149 -1.92 -17.02 35.77
CA GLU A 149 -2.11 -17.95 36.87
C GLU A 149 -3.56 -18.46 36.79
N PRO A 150 -3.81 -19.76 37.01
CA PRO A 150 -5.13 -20.39 36.85
C PRO A 150 -6.27 -19.72 37.62
N ASP A 151 -5.95 -18.80 38.52
CA ASP A 151 -6.82 -18.17 39.51
C ASP A 151 -6.69 -16.63 39.62
N GLY A 152 -5.91 -15.95 38.76
CA GLY A 152 -5.52 -14.54 38.99
C GLY A 152 -5.82 -13.55 37.87
N LYS A 153 -6.47 -12.42 38.22
CA LYS A 153 -6.89 -11.28 37.37
C LYS A 153 -5.78 -10.65 36.49
N LEU A 154 -6.17 -9.88 35.46
CA LEU A 154 -5.25 -9.13 34.58
C LEU A 154 -4.63 -7.88 35.25
N ALA A 155 -3.35 -7.64 34.95
CA ALA A 155 -2.65 -6.38 35.27
C ALA A 155 -3.30 -5.18 34.57
N LYS A 156 -3.40 -4.07 35.29
CA LYS A 156 -3.94 -2.76 34.92
C LYS A 156 -2.77 -1.85 34.60
N GLY A 157 -2.92 -1.04 33.56
CA GLY A 157 -2.08 0.13 33.36
C GLY A 157 -2.07 0.56 31.90
N ASP A 158 -2.28 1.85 31.66
CA ASP A 158 -2.07 2.45 30.35
C ASP A 158 -0.59 2.27 29.99
N PHE A 159 -0.33 1.40 29.01
CA PHE A 159 1.02 1.16 28.51
C PHE A 159 1.62 2.47 28.02
N LYS A 160 2.51 3.08 28.81
CA LYS A 160 3.36 4.15 28.33
C LYS A 160 4.39 3.51 27.39
N ILE A 161 4.49 4.04 26.19
CA ILE A 161 5.31 3.53 25.07
C ILE A 161 6.79 3.28 25.46
N ASN A 162 7.28 3.84 26.58
CA ASN A 162 8.69 3.77 27.00
C ASN A 162 8.92 3.25 28.43
N GLU A 163 7.91 2.75 29.14
CA GLU A 163 8.07 2.30 30.55
C GLU A 163 7.56 0.85 30.73
N PRO A 164 8.30 -0.04 31.41
CA PRO A 164 7.80 -1.37 31.77
C PRO A 164 6.68 -1.28 32.83
N GLY A 165 5.62 -2.08 32.67
CA GLY A 165 4.51 -2.17 33.63
C GLY A 165 4.86 -2.95 34.90
N THR A 166 4.02 -2.83 35.94
CA THR A 166 4.18 -3.54 37.23
C THR A 166 3.02 -4.51 37.49
N LYS A 167 3.30 -5.60 38.21
CA LYS A 167 2.35 -6.70 38.49
C LYS A 167 1.33 -6.38 39.59
N GLU A 168 1.40 -5.18 40.18
CA GLU A 168 0.72 -4.78 41.41
C GLU A 168 -0.57 -4.00 41.15
N GLU A 169 -0.73 -3.45 39.95
CA GLU A 169 -1.94 -2.77 39.51
C GLU A 169 -2.80 -3.78 38.76
N LEU A 170 -4.01 -4.12 39.21
CA LEU A 170 -4.93 -5.07 38.54
C LEU A 170 -6.28 -4.39 38.22
N ARG A 171 -6.90 -4.68 37.07
CA ARG A 171 -8.19 -4.06 36.65
C ARG A 171 -9.30 -5.04 37.02
N SER A 172 -10.17 -4.65 37.95
CA SER A 172 -11.31 -5.49 38.37
C SER A 172 -12.33 -5.77 37.26
N SER A 173 -12.35 -4.95 36.22
CA SER A 173 -13.29 -5.03 35.08
C SER A 173 -12.67 -5.60 33.80
N ALA A 174 -11.40 -5.99 33.80
CA ALA A 174 -10.72 -6.61 32.65
C ALA A 174 -10.44 -8.08 33.00
N GLY A 175 -11.43 -8.92 32.73
CA GLY A 175 -11.32 -10.38 32.82
C GLY A 175 -11.52 -10.99 31.44
N ALA A 176 -10.89 -12.13 31.17
CA ALA A 176 -10.95 -12.86 29.89
C ALA A 176 -12.34 -13.43 29.53
N SER A 177 -13.36 -13.15 30.35
CA SER A 177 -14.68 -13.81 30.35
C SER A 177 -15.64 -13.32 29.27
N ASP A 178 -15.45 -12.13 28.70
CA ASP A 178 -16.28 -11.62 27.60
C ASP A 178 -15.44 -11.45 26.33
N ILE A 179 -15.64 -12.35 25.37
CA ILE A 179 -14.93 -12.35 24.08
C ILE A 179 -15.36 -11.18 23.19
N HIS A 180 -16.61 -10.71 23.33
CA HIS A 180 -17.15 -9.66 22.47
C HIS A 180 -16.66 -8.25 22.84
N ALA A 181 -16.11 -8.07 24.05
CA ALA A 181 -15.53 -6.82 24.52
C ALA A 181 -14.00 -6.74 24.30
N ARG A 182 -13.41 -7.72 23.61
CA ARG A 182 -11.96 -7.75 23.36
C ARG A 182 -11.58 -6.67 22.35
N SER A 183 -10.46 -6.02 22.61
CA SER A 183 -9.74 -5.21 21.63
C SER A 183 -8.37 -5.84 21.45
N THR A 184 -8.04 -6.23 20.23
CA THR A 184 -6.76 -6.79 19.88
C THR A 184 -5.74 -5.65 19.82
N PHE A 185 -5.02 -5.45 20.93
CA PHE A 185 -3.86 -4.58 20.92
C PHE A 185 -2.67 -5.41 20.48
N VAL A 186 -2.02 -5.03 19.37
CA VAL A 186 -0.65 -5.48 19.17
C VAL A 186 0.16 -4.88 20.32
N ASP A 187 0.72 -5.76 21.13
CA ASP A 187 1.37 -5.42 22.39
C ASP A 187 2.42 -4.32 22.19
N TYR A 188 2.30 -3.23 22.94
CA TYR A 188 3.33 -2.18 23.06
C TYR A 188 4.48 -2.59 23.99
N GLY A 189 4.31 -3.70 24.70
CA GLY A 189 5.06 -4.13 25.88
C GLY A 189 6.35 -4.90 25.62
N MET A 190 6.81 -5.06 24.38
CA MET A 190 8.15 -5.61 24.11
C MET A 190 9.25 -4.52 24.08
N GLY A 191 9.08 -3.45 24.89
CA GLY A 191 9.94 -2.26 24.93
C GLY A 191 11.43 -2.55 24.75
N LYS A 192 12.11 -1.77 23.89
CA LYS A 192 13.54 -1.83 23.50
C LYS A 192 14.10 -3.20 23.03
N SER A 193 13.39 -4.32 23.20
CA SER A 193 13.86 -5.68 22.90
C SER A 193 13.03 -6.42 21.84
N GLU A 194 12.03 -5.77 21.23
CA GLU A 194 11.32 -6.28 20.04
C GLU A 194 12.28 -6.76 18.94
N GLY A 195 13.43 -6.10 18.79
CA GLY A 195 14.37 -6.38 17.70
C GLY A 195 14.96 -7.79 17.70
N VAL A 196 14.94 -8.51 18.83
CA VAL A 196 15.47 -9.88 18.91
C VAL A 196 14.47 -10.92 18.38
N TYR A 197 13.16 -10.65 18.49
CA TYR A 197 12.10 -11.60 18.14
C TYR A 197 11.31 -11.20 16.89
N ASN A 198 11.43 -9.95 16.45
CA ASN A 198 10.90 -9.49 15.17
C ASN A 198 12.05 -8.92 14.32
N PRO A 199 12.89 -9.78 13.72
CA PRO A 199 14.08 -9.36 12.99
C PRO A 199 13.74 -8.44 11.81
N GLY A 200 12.58 -8.63 11.17
CA GLY A 200 12.10 -7.74 10.11
C GLY A 200 11.97 -6.29 10.59
N ARG A 201 11.24 -6.06 11.70
CA ARG A 201 11.13 -4.73 12.31
C ARG A 201 12.47 -4.20 12.82
N ALA A 202 13.29 -5.07 13.43
CA ALA A 202 14.61 -4.73 13.92
C ALA A 202 15.53 -4.17 12.82
N THR A 203 15.41 -4.72 11.61
CA THR A 203 16.17 -4.31 10.43
C THR A 203 15.53 -3.15 9.67
N GLY A 204 14.42 -2.57 10.16
CA GLY A 204 13.71 -1.50 9.47
C GLY A 204 13.00 -1.95 8.19
N ASN A 205 12.51 -3.20 8.15
CA ASN A 205 11.75 -3.68 7.00
C ASN A 205 10.32 -3.12 7.05
N ILE A 206 10.01 -2.21 6.11
CA ILE A 206 8.68 -1.60 5.94
C ILE A 206 7.55 -2.63 5.73
N LEU A 207 7.86 -3.81 5.18
CA LEU A 207 6.89 -4.88 5.03
C LEU A 207 6.50 -5.47 6.38
N SER A 208 7.40 -5.43 7.37
CA SER A 208 7.21 -5.96 8.72
C SER A 208 6.75 -4.93 9.75
N ASP A 209 6.94 -3.63 9.49
CA ASP A 209 6.52 -2.54 10.37
C ASP A 209 5.51 -1.61 9.70
N ALA A 210 4.23 -1.73 10.07
CA ALA A 210 3.19 -0.85 9.55
C ALA A 210 3.36 0.61 10.01
N GLY A 211 4.11 0.85 11.11
CA GLY A 211 4.46 2.20 11.55
C GLY A 211 5.39 2.95 10.58
N MET A 212 6.12 2.22 9.72
CA MET A 212 6.97 2.81 8.69
C MET A 212 6.19 3.19 7.42
N ARG A 213 4.96 2.67 7.24
CA ARG A 213 4.12 2.91 6.07
C ARG A 213 3.40 4.25 6.28
N LYS A 214 3.85 5.30 5.60
CA LYS A 214 3.22 6.64 5.68
C LYS A 214 1.93 6.77 4.85
N SER A 215 1.73 5.87 3.89
CA SER A 215 0.68 5.91 2.87
C SER A 215 0.34 4.49 2.42
N ALA A 216 -0.83 4.28 1.82
CA ALA A 216 -1.20 3.02 1.17
C ALA A 216 -0.39 2.73 -0.11
N VAL A 217 0.33 3.75 -0.59
CA VAL A 217 1.26 3.67 -1.72
C VAL A 217 2.68 3.53 -1.21
N GLU A 218 3.44 2.62 -1.81
CA GLU A 218 4.88 2.50 -1.63
C GLU A 218 5.62 3.24 -2.75
N ASP A 219 6.62 4.04 -2.38
CA ASP A 219 7.54 4.67 -3.32
C ASP A 219 8.77 3.77 -3.53
N LEU A 220 9.05 3.43 -4.80
CA LEU A 220 9.98 2.38 -5.19
C LEU A 220 10.84 2.85 -6.37
N ASN A 221 12.03 2.26 -6.51
CA ASN A 221 12.81 2.33 -7.74
C ASN A 221 13.14 0.96 -8.30
N ALA A 222 13.42 0.94 -9.60
CA ALA A 222 13.97 -0.22 -10.27
C ALA A 222 14.92 0.18 -11.41
N GLU A 223 15.87 -0.70 -11.70
CA GLU A 223 16.79 -0.68 -12.85
C GLU A 223 16.73 -2.06 -13.52
N GLY A 224 15.54 -2.39 -14.03
CA GLY A 224 15.20 -3.70 -14.58
C GLY A 224 14.48 -4.63 -13.60
N PHE A 225 14.17 -5.84 -14.08
CA PHE A 225 13.50 -6.83 -13.24
C PHE A 225 14.41 -7.32 -12.11
N SER A 226 13.81 -7.58 -10.95
CA SER A 226 14.48 -8.08 -9.72
C SER A 226 15.35 -7.06 -8.97
N THR A 227 15.41 -5.80 -9.42
CA THR A 227 16.12 -4.71 -8.72
C THR A 227 15.17 -3.77 -7.96
N LEU A 228 13.88 -4.10 -7.92
CA LEU A 228 12.84 -3.32 -7.24
C LEU A 228 13.19 -3.11 -5.77
N THR A 229 13.30 -1.86 -5.34
CA THR A 229 13.73 -1.48 -3.99
C THR A 229 12.87 -0.34 -3.47
N THR A 230 12.47 -0.41 -2.19
CA THR A 230 11.78 0.69 -1.50
C THR A 230 12.69 1.87 -1.29
N GLN A 231 12.18 3.07 -1.58
CA GLN A 231 12.88 4.31 -1.29
C GLN A 231 12.98 4.57 0.22
N ALA A 232 14.08 5.19 0.65
CA ALA A 232 14.23 5.61 2.05
C ALA A 232 13.31 6.78 2.39
N HIS A 233 13.04 7.65 1.41
CA HIS A 233 12.06 8.71 1.48
C HIS A 233 10.74 8.23 0.88
N GLN A 234 9.64 8.65 1.50
CA GLN A 234 8.29 8.31 1.08
C GLN A 234 7.57 9.63 0.89
N ASP A 235 7.34 9.98 -0.36
CA ASP A 235 6.82 11.26 -0.81
C ASP A 235 5.42 11.15 -1.43
N VAL A 236 4.93 9.92 -1.66
CA VAL A 236 3.69 9.64 -2.37
C VAL A 236 2.57 9.31 -1.40
N ASP A 237 1.52 10.12 -1.43
CA ASP A 237 0.26 9.83 -0.77
C ASP A 237 -0.66 9.08 -1.73
N GLY A 238 -1.55 8.25 -1.19
CA GLY A 238 -2.58 7.65 -2.00
C GLY A 238 -3.61 6.87 -1.21
N LYS A 239 -4.76 6.70 -1.83
CA LYS A 239 -5.93 6.07 -1.23
C LYS A 239 -6.71 5.28 -2.27
N GLY A 240 -7.13 4.10 -1.86
CA GLY A 240 -7.99 3.19 -2.59
C GLY A 240 -9.43 3.24 -2.09
N ASN A 241 -10.36 2.84 -2.95
CA ASN A 241 -11.72 2.52 -2.57
C ASN A 241 -12.25 1.43 -3.48
N TRP A 242 -12.83 0.38 -2.88
CA TRP A 242 -13.55 -0.66 -3.60
C TRP A 242 -15.06 -0.45 -3.42
N ALA A 243 -15.76 -0.23 -4.53
CA ALA A 243 -17.22 -0.12 -4.54
C ALA A 243 -17.76 -0.53 -5.91
N ASN A 244 -18.95 -1.13 -5.93
CA ASN A 244 -19.65 -1.50 -7.17
C ASN A 244 -18.78 -2.37 -8.11
N ASN A 245 -18.07 -3.36 -7.56
CA ASN A 245 -17.19 -4.28 -8.30
C ASN A 245 -16.06 -3.57 -9.06
N ARG A 246 -15.56 -2.46 -8.51
CA ARG A 246 -14.47 -1.67 -9.06
C ARG A 246 -13.55 -1.21 -7.96
N TRP A 247 -12.26 -1.21 -8.27
CA TRP A 247 -11.28 -0.44 -7.52
C TRP A 247 -11.13 0.94 -8.14
N THR A 248 -11.00 1.93 -7.27
CA THR A 248 -10.51 3.26 -7.63
C THR A 248 -9.35 3.61 -6.73
N VAL A 249 -8.24 4.04 -7.31
CA VAL A 249 -7.03 4.43 -6.56
C VAL A 249 -6.58 5.80 -7.02
N VAL A 250 -6.27 6.69 -6.08
CA VAL A 250 -5.65 7.98 -6.36
C VAL A 250 -4.24 7.96 -5.79
N TYR A 251 -3.27 8.30 -6.64
CA TYR A 251 -1.90 8.61 -6.26
C TYR A 251 -1.74 10.13 -6.28
N LYS A 252 -1.03 10.70 -5.30
CA LYS A 252 -0.76 12.14 -5.24
C LYS A 252 0.67 12.39 -4.74
N ARG A 253 1.37 13.29 -5.43
CA ARG A 253 2.72 13.70 -5.04
C ARG A 253 2.97 15.16 -5.43
N SER A 254 3.95 15.80 -4.79
CA SER A 254 4.51 17.07 -5.28
C SER A 254 5.14 16.88 -6.67
N LEU A 255 5.05 17.89 -7.54
CA LEU A 255 5.66 17.86 -8.88
C LEU A 255 7.18 17.70 -8.80
N THR A 256 7.79 18.33 -7.82
CA THR A 256 9.22 18.24 -7.54
C THR A 256 9.47 17.84 -6.10
N THR A 257 10.48 17.02 -5.87
CA THR A 257 10.93 16.56 -4.56
C THR A 257 12.43 16.83 -4.40
N GLY A 258 12.95 16.65 -3.19
CA GLY A 258 14.39 16.76 -2.93
C GLY A 258 15.17 15.47 -3.20
N ASP A 259 14.48 14.38 -3.53
CA ASP A 259 15.10 13.07 -3.78
C ASP A 259 15.53 12.95 -5.25
N GLU A 260 16.75 12.48 -5.48
CA GLU A 260 17.31 12.25 -6.82
C GLU A 260 16.76 10.99 -7.49
N ASN A 261 16.20 10.08 -6.68
CA ASN A 261 15.57 8.85 -7.14
C ASN A 261 14.14 9.07 -7.65
N ASP A 262 13.66 10.30 -7.50
CA ASP A 262 12.33 10.70 -7.88
C ASP A 262 12.28 11.31 -9.27
N THR A 263 11.31 10.86 -10.06
CA THR A 263 10.96 11.54 -11.31
C THR A 263 10.54 12.97 -11.00
N GLN A 264 11.16 13.94 -11.65
CA GLN A 264 10.85 15.36 -11.47
C GLN A 264 9.90 15.84 -12.57
N PHE A 265 8.65 16.13 -12.22
CA PHE A 265 7.60 16.55 -13.16
C PHE A 265 7.71 18.05 -13.49
N LYS A 266 8.83 18.45 -14.10
CA LYS A 266 9.14 19.84 -14.50
C LYS A 266 8.73 20.16 -15.95
N GLY A 267 8.41 19.14 -16.73
CA GLY A 267 8.04 19.24 -18.13
C GLY A 267 6.55 19.50 -18.33
N LYS A 268 6.05 19.11 -19.50
CA LYS A 268 4.60 19.08 -19.83
C LYS A 268 4.07 17.66 -20.05
N LYS A 269 4.98 16.70 -20.18
CA LYS A 269 4.66 15.30 -20.44
C LYS A 269 5.76 14.40 -19.91
N THR A 270 5.41 13.16 -19.62
CA THR A 270 6.32 12.08 -19.23
C THR A 270 5.80 10.74 -19.74
N PRO A 271 6.68 9.78 -20.05
CA PRO A 271 6.28 8.37 -20.14
C PRO A 271 5.72 7.90 -18.80
N MET A 272 4.63 7.14 -18.85
CA MET A 272 3.98 6.49 -17.72
C MET A 272 3.59 5.06 -18.09
N GLY A 273 4.00 4.09 -17.28
CA GLY A 273 3.53 2.71 -17.40
C GLY A 273 2.56 2.38 -16.28
N ILE A 274 1.62 1.47 -16.53
CA ILE A 274 0.63 1.04 -15.54
C ILE A 274 0.74 -0.47 -15.35
N ALA A 275 0.59 -0.92 -14.11
CA ALA A 275 0.52 -2.33 -13.76
C ALA A 275 -0.62 -2.59 -12.78
N ILE A 276 -1.40 -3.66 -12.98
CA ILE A 276 -2.50 -4.06 -12.10
C ILE A 276 -2.38 -5.55 -11.80
N TRP A 277 -2.61 -5.90 -10.54
CA TRP A 277 -2.67 -7.28 -10.04
C TRP A 277 -4.04 -7.52 -9.42
N ASN A 278 -4.74 -8.55 -9.91
CA ASN A 278 -5.98 -9.04 -9.33
C ASN A 278 -5.69 -10.24 -8.39
N GLY A 279 -5.99 -10.08 -7.11
CA GLY A 279 -5.74 -11.08 -6.08
C GLY A 279 -6.55 -12.36 -6.31
N ASN A 280 -7.81 -12.26 -6.72
CA ASN A 280 -8.65 -13.43 -6.98
C ASN A 280 -8.11 -14.29 -8.16
N ASN A 281 -7.48 -13.67 -9.16
CA ASN A 281 -6.79 -14.35 -10.25
C ASN A 281 -5.35 -14.78 -9.88
N LYS A 282 -4.97 -14.66 -8.61
CA LYS A 282 -3.66 -15.07 -8.06
C LYS A 282 -2.46 -14.33 -8.68
N GLU A 283 -2.70 -13.11 -9.14
CA GLU A 283 -1.67 -12.27 -9.75
C GLU A 283 -0.73 -11.72 -8.67
N ARG A 284 0.59 -11.84 -8.89
CA ARG A 284 1.65 -11.28 -8.04
C ARG A 284 2.96 -11.13 -8.81
N ASN A 285 3.83 -10.24 -8.36
CA ASN A 285 5.16 -10.02 -8.95
C ASN A 285 5.06 -9.78 -10.48
N GLY A 286 5.70 -10.62 -11.30
CA GLY A 286 5.63 -10.53 -12.77
C GLY A 286 4.30 -10.98 -13.39
N GLN A 287 3.41 -11.64 -12.64
CA GLN A 287 2.10 -12.08 -13.11
C GLN A 287 1.10 -10.94 -12.91
N LYS A 288 0.89 -10.14 -13.96
CA LYS A 288 0.11 -8.91 -13.91
C LYS A 288 -0.37 -8.47 -15.28
N ALA A 289 -1.38 -7.60 -15.29
CA ALA A 289 -1.71 -6.78 -16.44
C ALA A 289 -0.74 -5.58 -16.48
N VAL A 290 -0.21 -5.22 -17.64
CA VAL A 290 0.72 -4.10 -17.83
C VAL A 290 0.38 -3.29 -19.07
N THR A 291 0.86 -2.06 -19.13
CA THR A 291 0.90 -1.28 -20.38
C THR A 291 2.34 -1.12 -20.85
N GLN A 292 2.53 -0.90 -22.16
CA GLN A 292 3.72 -0.19 -22.62
C GLN A 292 3.70 1.28 -22.13
N TRP A 293 4.75 2.04 -22.43
CA TRP A 293 4.78 3.47 -22.10
C TRP A 293 3.60 4.20 -22.75
N GLN A 294 2.84 4.89 -21.91
CA GLN A 294 1.80 5.84 -22.29
C GLN A 294 2.31 7.25 -22.04
N THR A 295 1.86 8.22 -22.82
CA THR A 295 2.21 9.62 -22.55
C THR A 295 1.26 10.21 -21.52
N LEU A 296 1.79 10.57 -20.35
CA LEU A 296 1.09 11.36 -19.35
C LEU A 296 1.33 12.85 -19.65
N GLU A 297 0.28 13.59 -19.97
CA GLU A 297 0.31 15.05 -20.11
C GLU A 297 -0.14 15.72 -18.81
N TYR A 298 0.60 16.75 -18.37
CA TYR A 298 0.32 17.52 -17.15
C TYR A 298 0.71 18.99 -17.34
#